data_AF-A0A497E8A0-F1
#
_entry.id   AF-A0A497E8A0-F1
#
_cell.length_a   1.000
_cell.length_b   1.000
_cell.length_c   1.000
_cell.angle_alpha   90.00
_cell.angle_beta   90.00
_cell.angle_gamma   90.00
#
_symmetry.space_group_name_H-M   'P 1'
#
loop_
_entity.id
_entity.type
_entity.pdbx_description
1 polymer ?
#
loop_
_entity_poly.entity_id
_entity_poly.type
_entity_poly.pdbx_seq_one_letter_code
_entity_poly.pdbx_strand_id
1 'polypeptide(L)'
;MSGSPARDFADRGHFLCLAAGAMRHILVDHAREKLRLKRGGGARQETLDERHAVFFQHLDQVLAVDQALERLGREDSRLSGVVECKYFACYTGPETAEALGVSERTVRRLWQQARTELRGELGR
;
A
#
# COMPACT_ATOMS: atom_id res chain seq x y z
N MET A 1 -4.83 43.40 -12.05
CA MET A 1 -3.86 42.29 -11.88
C MET A 1 -4.64 41.11 -11.34
N SER A 2 -4.99 40.14 -12.20
CA SER A 2 -5.72 38.94 -11.80
C SER A 2 -4.77 38.01 -11.05
N GLY A 3 -5.00 37.78 -9.76
CA GLY A 3 -4.43 36.63 -9.08
C GLY A 3 -5.07 35.38 -9.64
N SER A 4 -4.31 34.59 -10.41
CA SER A 4 -4.73 33.23 -10.77
C SER A 4 -5.08 32.50 -9.47
N PRO A 5 -6.27 31.87 -9.35
CA PRO A 5 -6.50 30.97 -8.24
C PRO A 5 -5.41 29.91 -8.33
N ALA A 6 -4.59 29.82 -7.29
CA ALA A 6 -3.68 28.71 -7.10
C ALA A 6 -4.52 27.45 -7.36
N ARG A 7 -4.14 26.68 -8.38
CA ARG A 7 -4.85 25.46 -8.80
C ARG A 7 -5.24 24.68 -7.56
N ASP A 8 -6.54 24.68 -7.23
CA ASP A 8 -7.09 23.91 -6.12
C ASP A 8 -6.53 22.49 -6.26
N PHE A 9 -5.71 22.09 -5.30
CA PHE A 9 -5.31 20.69 -5.18
C PHE A 9 -6.63 19.93 -5.09
N ALA A 10 -6.97 19.19 -6.15
CA ALA A 10 -8.14 18.33 -6.19
C ALA A 10 -8.25 17.59 -4.85
N ASP A 11 -9.40 17.77 -4.18
CA ASP A 11 -9.89 17.21 -2.92
C ASP A 11 -8.93 16.38 -2.03
N ARG A 12 -8.97 16.56 -0.70
CA ARG A 12 -8.10 15.84 0.26
C ARG A 12 -8.16 14.32 0.05
N GLY A 13 -9.33 13.77 -0.31
CA GLY A 13 -9.47 12.36 -0.67
C GLY A 13 -8.62 11.93 -1.87
N HIS A 14 -8.52 12.77 -2.90
CA HIS A 14 -7.67 12.52 -4.06
C HIS A 14 -6.19 12.51 -3.69
N PHE A 15 -5.76 13.46 -2.84
CA PHE A 15 -4.40 13.47 -2.30
C PHE A 15 -4.07 12.18 -1.52
N LEU A 16 -4.99 11.73 -0.66
CA LEU A 16 -4.83 10.49 0.11
C LEU A 16 -4.70 9.27 -0.82
N CYS A 17 -5.53 9.17 -1.86
CA CYS A 17 -5.40 8.09 -2.86
C CYS A 17 -4.02 8.10 -3.54
N LEU A 18 -3.54 9.25 -3.99
CA LEU A 18 -2.23 9.37 -4.63
C LEU A 18 -1.08 9.02 -3.67
N ALA A 19 -1.17 9.49 -2.42
CA ALA A 19 -0.18 9.19 -1.40
C ALA A 19 -0.14 7.69 -1.06
N ALA A 20 -1.29 7.02 -1.02
CA ALA A 20 -1.34 5.58 -0.81
C ALA A 20 -0.65 4.80 -1.93
N GLY A 21 -0.88 5.17 -3.18
CA GLY A 21 -0.19 4.59 -4.34
C GLY A 21 1.31 4.84 -4.32
N ALA A 22 1.74 6.06 -3.99
CA ALA A 22 3.16 6.39 -3.86
C ALA A 22 3.85 5.55 -2.77
N MET A 23 3.21 5.38 -1.62
CA MET A 23 3.72 4.54 -0.52
C MET A 23 3.87 3.08 -0.95
N ARG A 24 2.90 2.53 -1.68
CA ARG A 24 3.01 1.18 -2.25
C ARG A 24 4.23 1.05 -3.16
N HIS A 25 4.40 1.98 -4.11
CA HIS A 25 5.55 1.96 -5.02
C HIS A 25 6.89 2.01 -4.28
N ILE A 26 7.05 2.94 -3.34
CA ILE A 26 8.28 3.08 -2.54
C ILE A 26 8.62 1.78 -1.82
N LEU A 27 7.64 1.15 -1.17
CA LEU A 27 7.85 -0.06 -0.38
C LEU A 27 8.16 -1.28 -1.26
N VAL A 28 7.46 -1.42 -2.39
CA VAL A 28 7.67 -2.52 -3.34
C VAL A 28 9.02 -2.40 -4.03
N ASP A 29 9.40 -1.20 -4.49
CA ASP A 29 10.69 -0.98 -5.14
C ASP A 29 11.85 -1.20 -4.17
N HIS A 30 11.70 -0.78 -2.91
CA HIS A 30 12.67 -1.08 -1.86
C HIS A 30 12.83 -2.59 -1.64
N ALA A 31 11.71 -3.34 -1.58
CA ALA A 31 11.75 -4.79 -1.42
C ALA A 31 12.43 -5.50 -2.60
N ARG A 32 12.13 -5.07 -3.83
CA ARG A 32 12.77 -5.59 -5.06
C ARG A 32 14.28 -5.35 -5.04
N GLU A 33 14.72 -4.14 -4.70
CA GLU A 33 16.13 -3.79 -4.69
C GLU A 33 16.92 -4.61 -3.66
N LYS A 34 16.40 -4.73 -2.44
CA LYS A 34 17.06 -5.52 -1.39
C LYS A 34 17.15 -7.00 -1.74
N LEU A 35 16.14 -7.59 -2.38
CA LEU A 35 16.21 -8.98 -2.85
C LEU A 35 17.22 -9.17 -3.97
N ARG A 36 17.34 -8.19 -4.89
CA ARG A 36 18.37 -8.20 -5.93
C ARG A 36 19.78 -8.20 -5.32
N LEU A 37 20.03 -7.35 -4.33
CA LEU A 37 21.30 -7.30 -3.61
C LEU A 37 21.61 -8.62 -2.87
N LYS A 38 20.59 -9.25 -2.24
CA LYS A 38 20.75 -10.57 -1.59
C LYS A 38 21.11 -11.69 -2.56
N ARG A 39 20.66 -11.64 -3.82
CA ARG A 39 20.82 -12.73 -4.81
C ARG A 39 22.08 -12.65 -5.69
N GLY A 40 22.89 -11.59 -5.59
CA GLY A 40 24.09 -11.48 -6.44
C GLY A 40 25.07 -10.34 -6.15
N GLY A 41 24.92 -9.61 -5.04
CA GLY A 41 25.66 -8.36 -4.81
C GLY A 41 26.80 -8.39 -3.79
N GLY A 42 27.25 -9.55 -3.30
CA GLY A 42 28.39 -9.64 -2.37
C GLY A 42 28.28 -8.77 -1.11
N ALA A 43 27.07 -8.39 -0.70
CA ALA A 43 26.87 -7.33 0.27
C ALA A 43 27.13 -7.82 1.71
N ARG A 44 28.08 -7.14 2.36
CA ARG A 44 28.33 -7.16 3.80
C ARG A 44 26.99 -7.00 4.53
N GLN A 45 26.70 -7.90 5.48
CA GLN A 45 25.55 -7.73 6.37
C GLN A 45 25.76 -6.43 7.17
N GLU A 46 25.11 -5.35 6.73
CA GLU A 46 24.89 -4.23 7.64
C GLU A 46 23.77 -4.64 8.60
N THR A 47 24.16 -4.84 9.86
CA THR A 47 23.25 -4.90 11.01
C THR A 47 22.45 -3.61 11.07
N LEU A 48 21.27 -3.64 10.46
CA LEU A 48 20.28 -2.57 10.52
C LEU A 48 19.73 -2.47 11.95
N ASP A 49 19.78 -1.26 12.49
CA ASP A 49 19.19 -0.84 13.77
C ASP A 49 17.82 -1.51 14.00
N GLU A 50 17.70 -2.21 15.14
CA GLU A 50 16.61 -3.14 15.47
C GLU A 50 15.22 -2.48 15.39
N ARG A 51 15.16 -1.14 15.52
CA ARG A 51 13.92 -0.36 15.43
C ARG A 51 13.32 -0.33 14.02
N HIS A 52 14.14 -0.46 12.98
CA HIS A 52 13.68 -0.53 11.59
C HIS A 52 13.51 -1.98 11.10
N ALA A 53 14.00 -2.97 11.84
CA ALA A 53 14.06 -4.36 11.40
C ALA A 53 12.69 -5.01 11.16
N VAL A 54 11.62 -4.57 11.83
CA VAL A 54 10.29 -5.20 11.73
C VAL A 54 9.70 -5.07 10.31
N PHE A 55 9.89 -3.93 9.64
CA PHE A 55 9.42 -3.74 8.26
C PHE A 55 10.30 -4.50 7.25
N PHE A 56 11.60 -4.64 7.56
CA PHE A 56 12.60 -5.25 6.69
C PHE A 56 12.69 -6.79 6.79
N GLN A 57 12.11 -7.39 7.84
CA GLN A 57 12.04 -8.85 7.97
C GLN A 57 11.03 -9.50 7.02
N HIS A 58 10.11 -8.72 6.44
CA HIS A 58 8.99 -9.23 5.65
C HIS A 58 8.97 -8.72 4.20
N LEU A 59 10.12 -8.41 3.61
CA LEU A 59 10.20 -7.92 2.22
C LEU A 59 9.56 -8.88 1.21
N ASP A 60 9.74 -10.20 1.40
CA ASP A 60 9.07 -11.21 0.58
C ASP A 60 7.54 -11.16 0.74
N GLN A 61 7.05 -10.84 1.94
CA GLN A 61 5.62 -10.66 2.21
C GLN A 61 5.08 -9.40 1.54
N VAL A 62 5.84 -8.29 1.52
CA VAL A 62 5.44 -7.06 0.82
C VAL A 62 5.24 -7.35 -0.67
N LEU A 63 6.15 -8.10 -1.30
CA LEU A 63 6.00 -8.49 -2.70
C LEU A 63 4.87 -9.49 -2.94
N ALA A 64 4.67 -10.43 -2.03
CA ALA A 64 3.56 -11.39 -2.12
C ALA A 64 2.20 -10.67 -2.02
N VAL A 65 2.07 -9.71 -1.09
CA VAL A 65 0.88 -8.87 -0.94
C VAL A 65 0.70 -7.99 -2.17
N ASP A 66 1.76 -7.40 -2.72
CA ASP A 66 1.69 -6.58 -3.95
C ASP A 66 1.15 -7.39 -5.14
N GLN A 67 1.67 -8.60 -5.36
CA GLN A 67 1.18 -9.49 -6.42
C GLN A 67 -0.26 -9.92 -6.20
N ALA A 68 -0.62 -10.25 -4.96
CA ALA A 68 -2.00 -10.59 -4.63
C ALA A 68 -2.94 -9.40 -4.83
N LEU A 69 -2.47 -8.20 -4.51
CA LEU A 69 -3.20 -6.96 -4.71
C LEU A 69 -3.41 -6.63 -6.19
N GLU A 70 -2.43 -6.89 -7.05
CA GLU A 70 -2.59 -6.75 -8.51
C GLU A 70 -3.68 -7.68 -9.07
N ARG A 71 -3.76 -8.92 -8.57
CA ARG A 71 -4.80 -9.88 -8.97
C ARG A 71 -6.17 -9.44 -8.46
N LEU A 72 -6.26 -9.13 -7.17
CA LEU A 72 -7.47 -8.61 -6.54
C LEU A 72 -8.00 -7.36 -7.26
N GLY A 73 -7.13 -6.45 -7.68
CA GLY A 73 -7.51 -5.23 -8.39
C GLY A 73 -8.04 -5.45 -9.81
N ARG A 74 -7.73 -6.59 -10.44
CA ARG A 74 -8.33 -6.99 -11.73
C ARG A 74 -9.76 -7.48 -11.56
N GLU A 75 -10.09 -8.03 -10.40
CA GLU A 75 -11.43 -8.54 -10.08
C GLU A 75 -12.32 -7.45 -9.47
N ASP A 76 -11.82 -6.74 -8.46
CA ASP A 76 -12.52 -5.64 -7.81
C ASP A 76 -11.52 -4.56 -7.34
N SER A 77 -11.48 -3.45 -8.07
CA SER A 77 -10.63 -2.30 -7.78
C SER A 77 -10.94 -1.61 -6.44
N ARG A 78 -12.12 -1.83 -5.87
CA ARG A 78 -12.48 -1.28 -4.55
C ARG A 78 -11.84 -2.09 -3.43
N LEU A 79 -11.70 -3.40 -3.62
CA LEU A 79 -10.97 -4.26 -2.68
C LEU A 79 -9.47 -3.96 -2.73
N SER A 80 -8.92 -3.68 -3.90
CA SER A 80 -7.53 -3.25 -3.97
C SER A 80 -7.31 -1.89 -3.30
N GLY A 81 -8.19 -0.91 -3.55
CA GLY A 81 -8.07 0.43 -2.96
C GLY A 81 -8.09 0.43 -1.42
N VAL A 82 -8.94 -0.42 -0.80
CA VAL A 82 -8.96 -0.52 0.67
C VAL A 82 -7.69 -1.15 1.24
N VAL A 83 -7.08 -2.13 0.53
CA VAL A 83 -5.82 -2.73 0.94
C VAL A 83 -4.68 -1.73 0.79
N GLU A 84 -4.65 -0.99 -0.32
CA GLU A 84 -3.65 0.05 -0.56
C GLU A 84 -3.62 1.09 0.56
N CYS A 85 -4.79 1.63 0.92
CA CYS A 85 -4.92 2.58 2.03
C CYS A 85 -4.51 1.98 3.38
N LYS A 86 -5.01 0.78 3.71
CA LYS A 86 -4.87 0.19 5.05
C LYS A 86 -3.49 -0.45 5.29
N TYR A 87 -2.90 -1.06 4.27
CA TYR A 87 -1.66 -1.84 4.38
C TYR A 87 -0.43 -1.01 4.02
N PHE A 88 -0.46 -0.26 2.91
CA PHE A 88 0.71 0.49 2.44
C PHE A 88 0.75 1.91 3.01
N ALA A 89 -0.39 2.60 3.09
CA ALA A 89 -0.46 3.97 3.60
C ALA A 89 -0.73 4.06 5.11
N CYS A 90 -1.03 2.93 5.77
CA CYS A 90 -1.37 2.84 7.19
C CYS A 90 -2.55 3.76 7.61
N TYR A 91 -3.47 4.04 6.70
CA TYR A 91 -4.60 4.91 6.98
C TYR A 91 -5.60 4.32 7.97
N THR A 92 -6.21 5.20 8.75
CA THR A 92 -7.34 4.89 9.62
C THR A 92 -8.61 4.62 8.80
N GLY A 93 -9.67 4.14 9.46
CA GLY A 93 -10.98 3.95 8.84
C GLY A 93 -11.54 5.24 8.19
N PRO A 94 -11.57 6.38 8.92
CA PRO A 94 -11.98 7.66 8.37
C PRO A 94 -11.13 8.13 7.19
N GLU A 95 -9.80 8.07 7.28
CA GLU A 95 -8.92 8.49 6.18
C GLU A 95 -9.09 7.60 4.95
N THR A 96 -9.28 6.29 5.14
CA THR A 96 -9.58 5.37 4.03
C THR A 96 -10.94 5.67 3.42
N ALA A 97 -11.93 6.04 4.24
CA ALA A 97 -13.27 6.38 3.79
C ALA A 97 -13.25 7.64 2.91
N GLU A 98 -12.49 8.64 3.34
CA GLU A 98 -12.27 9.88 2.60
C GLU A 98 -11.46 9.65 1.32
N ALA A 99 -10.37 8.88 1.39
CA ALA A 99 -9.57 8.53 0.22
C ALA A 99 -10.43 7.87 -0.87
N LEU A 100 -11.27 6.91 -0.49
CA LEU A 100 -12.07 6.12 -1.42
C LEU A 100 -13.44 6.76 -1.74
N GLY A 101 -13.80 7.89 -1.13
CA GLY A 101 -15.10 8.54 -1.32
C GLY A 101 -16.28 7.66 -0.88
N VAL A 102 -16.14 6.88 0.20
CA VAL A 102 -17.18 5.97 0.73
C VAL A 102 -17.38 6.16 2.24
N SER A 103 -18.37 5.50 2.82
CA SER A 103 -18.56 5.50 4.28
C SER A 103 -17.58 4.56 5.00
N GLU A 104 -17.25 4.86 6.26
CA GLU A 104 -16.43 3.96 7.11
C GLU A 104 -17.04 2.55 7.25
N ARG A 105 -18.38 2.45 7.24
CA ARG A 105 -19.08 1.16 7.20
C ARG A 105 -18.72 0.37 5.93
N THR A 106 -18.62 1.05 4.80
CA THR A 106 -18.22 0.45 3.53
C THR A 106 -16.75 0.04 3.57
N VAL A 107 -15.86 0.90 4.09
CA VAL A 107 -14.44 0.56 4.31
C VAL A 107 -14.30 -0.73 5.13
N ARG A 108 -14.99 -0.82 6.26
CA ARG A 108 -14.97 -2.03 7.10
C ARG A 108 -15.40 -3.29 6.33
N ARG A 109 -16.46 -3.19 5.53
CA ARG A 109 -16.95 -4.32 4.72
C ARG A 109 -15.92 -4.72 3.66
N LEU A 110 -15.44 -3.77 2.87
CA LEU A 110 -14.41 -4.02 1.84
C LEU A 110 -13.15 -4.61 2.47
N TRP A 111 -12.72 -4.10 3.63
CA TRP A 111 -11.53 -4.60 4.32
C TRP A 111 -11.68 -6.06 4.77
N GLN A 112 -12.84 -6.46 5.30
CA GLN A 112 -13.05 -7.86 5.69
C GLN A 112 -13.07 -8.78 4.46
N GLN A 113 -13.70 -8.35 3.38
CA GLN A 113 -13.73 -9.08 2.12
C GLN A 113 -12.31 -9.23 1.55
N ALA A 114 -11.58 -8.13 1.40
CA ALA A 114 -10.21 -8.14 0.89
C ALA A 114 -9.27 -9.03 1.73
N ARG A 115 -9.39 -9.02 3.06
CA ARG A 115 -8.62 -9.95 3.93
C ARG A 115 -8.95 -11.41 3.71
N THR A 116 -10.19 -11.71 3.35
CA THR A 116 -10.63 -13.08 3.06
C THR A 116 -10.00 -13.55 1.76
N GLU A 117 -10.06 -12.74 0.70
CA GLU A 117 -9.44 -13.02 -0.58
C GLU A 117 -7.92 -13.16 -0.46
N LEU A 118 -7.24 -12.19 0.19
CA LEU A 118 -5.79 -12.21 0.37
C LEU A 118 -5.31 -13.43 1.17
N ARG A 119 -6.08 -13.90 2.16
CA ARG A 119 -5.75 -15.14 2.89
C ARG A 119 -5.83 -16.36 1.97
N GLY A 120 -6.85 -16.41 1.10
CA GLY A 120 -6.98 -17.47 0.11
C GLY A 120 -5.85 -17.46 -0.92
N GLU A 121 -5.38 -16.28 -1.33
CA GLU A 121 -4.28 -16.16 -2.28
C GLU A 121 -2.90 -16.43 -1.68
N LEU A 122 -2.62 -15.91 -0.49
CA LEU A 122 -1.30 -16.04 0.15
C LEU A 122 -1.09 -17.40 0.85
N GLY A 123 -2.16 -18.17 1.03
CA GLY A 123 -2.10 -19.55 1.56
C GLY A 123 -1.97 -20.63 0.49
N ARG A 124 -1.92 -20.26 -0.80
CA ARG A 124 -1.64 -21.16 -1.93
C ARG A 124 -0.15 -21.20 -2.22
#